data_AF-A0A3B1K6H0-F1
#
_entry.id   AF-A0A3B1K6H0-F1
#
_cell.length_a   1.000
_cell.length_b   1.000
_cell.length_c   1.000
_cell.angle_alpha   90.00
_cell.angle_beta   90.00
_cell.angle_gamma   90.00
#
_symmetry.space_group_name_H-M   'P 1'
#
loop_
_entity.id
_entity.type
_entity.pdbx_description
1 polymer ?
#
loop_
_entity_poly.entity_id
_entity_poly.type
_entity_poly.pdbx_seq_one_letter_code
_entity_poly.pdbx_strand_id
1 'polypeptide(L)'
;MEPEDLNPAETPEPQQPPEPPAEPQQPPEPPAEPQQPLEPPAEPQQQPEQQQSSDWNWGFSLEEIFRLALKFFKEMNGKAFNPTYEENLRLVALHKQVSLGPFNPNTSPEIGFFDVLGNDRRKEWARLGSMAKEDAMEDFVKLLNSCCSLFAPYVTSHKIEKEEQGRRLREEEERLRAEREEQERQDEEKKQQLKLEEERRKQEEEVRRKQEEDLLLLLEQKQQIMAALNAQTTVQFLRYAQQQFPDSPEQQQLLIQQLQEQHYRQYIQQAYQVQQVEQKQQDSAVTQAAQVTSHSDDMESVKNAINQSESQSPEPKPCHLFLDRSPGEVAVLAPSMWTRPQIKEFKEKMAQDAESVITVGRGEVLTVRVPTHEDGAYLFWEFATDHYDIGFGLHFEWPNSDGMTARTLPESASENQQAGGAEEEKDQSESCNGTSVPNVTEVVPIYRRDSHEEVYAGSHHYPGQGVYLLRFDNSYSLWRSKVVYYRVYYTR
;
A
#
# COMPACT_ATOMS: atom_id res chain seq x y z
N MET A 1 -6.99 99.35 -26.79
CA MET A 1 -5.52 99.15 -26.70
C MET A 1 -5.34 97.65 -26.57
N GLU A 2 -5.58 96.83 -27.59
CA GLU A 2 -4.96 96.81 -28.93
C GLU A 2 -3.41 96.79 -28.90
N PRO A 3 -2.73 96.07 -29.81
CA PRO A 3 -3.01 94.67 -30.25
C PRO A 3 -1.71 93.88 -30.64
N GLU A 4 -1.85 92.84 -31.47
CA GLU A 4 -0.95 92.50 -32.61
C GLU A 4 0.45 91.86 -32.35
N ASP A 5 0.96 90.90 -33.17
CA ASP A 5 0.36 90.14 -34.29
C ASP A 5 1.20 88.88 -34.68
N LEU A 6 0.74 88.16 -35.72
CA LEU A 6 1.44 87.29 -36.68
C LEU A 6 1.48 85.77 -36.46
N ASN A 7 0.34 85.18 -36.87
CA ASN A 7 0.13 83.99 -37.73
C ASN A 7 1.31 83.65 -38.72
N PRO A 8 1.42 82.43 -39.30
CA PRO A 8 0.36 81.86 -40.13
C PRO A 8 0.11 80.32 -40.17
N ALA A 9 -1.14 80.01 -40.54
CA ALA A 9 -1.63 78.91 -41.39
C ALA A 9 -2.31 77.68 -40.73
N GLU A 10 -3.40 77.26 -41.37
CA GLU A 10 -4.48 76.42 -40.81
C GLU A 10 -4.35 74.91 -41.07
N THR A 11 -5.07 74.17 -40.21
CA THR A 11 -5.46 72.75 -40.30
C THR A 11 -6.31 72.43 -41.56
N PRO A 12 -6.39 71.16 -42.01
CA PRO A 12 -7.33 70.21 -41.39
C PRO A 12 -6.83 68.76 -41.25
N GLU A 13 -7.57 67.94 -40.49
CA GLU A 13 -7.38 66.47 -40.40
C GLU A 13 -7.45 65.79 -41.78
N PRO A 14 -6.73 64.67 -41.95
CA PRO A 14 -7.47 63.42 -42.17
C PRO A 14 -6.86 62.15 -41.54
N GLN A 15 -7.75 61.35 -40.96
CA GLN A 15 -7.99 59.90 -41.13
C GLN A 15 -6.84 58.92 -41.50
N GLN A 16 -6.96 57.71 -40.92
CA GLN A 16 -6.02 56.58 -41.03
C GLN A 16 -5.81 56.03 -42.45
N PRO A 17 -4.65 55.40 -42.74
CA PRO A 17 -4.33 54.87 -44.06
C PRO A 17 -5.15 53.62 -44.45
N PRO A 18 -5.42 53.41 -45.76
CA PRO A 18 -6.27 52.32 -46.26
C PRO A 18 -5.54 50.97 -46.42
N GLU A 19 -6.34 49.90 -46.42
CA GLU A 19 -5.92 48.50 -46.68
C GLU A 19 -5.48 48.24 -48.14
N PRO A 20 -4.68 47.17 -48.39
CA PRO A 20 -4.30 46.73 -49.74
C PRO A 20 -5.47 46.07 -50.51
N PRO A 21 -5.44 46.07 -51.86
CA PRO A 21 -6.56 45.66 -52.70
C PRO A 21 -6.72 44.14 -52.87
N ALA A 22 -7.92 43.72 -53.23
CA ALA A 22 -8.32 42.32 -53.43
C ALA A 22 -8.74 42.00 -54.87
N GLU A 23 -8.51 40.75 -55.30
CA GLU A 23 -9.29 40.00 -56.31
C GLU A 23 -8.76 38.54 -56.41
N PRO A 24 -9.52 37.55 -56.92
CA PRO A 24 -10.97 37.49 -57.15
C PRO A 24 -11.64 36.28 -56.45
N GLN A 25 -12.96 36.37 -56.23
CA GLN A 25 -13.75 35.33 -55.57
C GLN A 25 -14.11 34.15 -56.50
N GLN A 26 -14.06 32.92 -55.98
CA GLN A 26 -14.68 31.74 -56.59
C GLN A 26 -16.13 31.54 -56.08
N PRO A 27 -17.03 30.93 -56.87
CA PRO A 27 -18.47 30.86 -56.56
C PRO A 27 -18.80 29.89 -55.41
N PRO A 28 -19.97 30.04 -54.77
CA PRO A 28 -20.37 29.25 -53.59
C PRO A 28 -20.67 27.78 -53.92
N GLU A 29 -20.37 26.91 -52.95
CA GLU A 29 -20.71 25.47 -52.99
C GLU A 29 -22.24 25.21 -52.98
N PRO A 30 -22.68 24.07 -53.55
CA PRO A 30 -24.09 23.70 -53.62
C PRO A 30 -24.66 23.27 -52.24
N PRO A 31 -25.99 23.31 -52.07
CA PRO A 31 -26.65 22.86 -50.84
C PRO A 31 -26.52 21.35 -50.64
N ALA A 32 -26.50 20.92 -49.38
CA ALA A 32 -26.34 19.53 -48.98
C ALA A 32 -27.51 18.64 -49.44
N GLU A 33 -27.20 17.60 -50.22
CA GLU A 33 -28.04 16.40 -50.33
C GLU A 33 -27.69 15.39 -49.22
N PRO A 34 -28.62 14.49 -48.83
CA PRO A 34 -28.47 13.69 -47.63
C PRO A 34 -27.49 12.53 -47.87
N GLN A 35 -26.30 12.61 -47.29
CA GLN A 35 -25.43 11.44 -47.19
C GLN A 35 -26.01 10.46 -46.17
N GLN A 36 -26.04 9.18 -46.56
CA GLN A 36 -26.55 8.07 -45.76
C GLN A 36 -25.71 7.89 -44.49
N PRO A 37 -26.24 7.27 -43.41
CA PRO A 37 -25.49 7.09 -42.17
C PRO A 37 -24.16 6.40 -42.41
N LEU A 38 -23.07 7.06 -42.03
CA LEU A 38 -21.74 6.46 -41.98
C LEU A 38 -21.77 5.31 -40.95
N GLU A 39 -21.54 4.09 -41.43
CA GLU A 39 -21.30 2.95 -40.55
C GLU A 39 -20.06 3.22 -39.67
N PRO A 40 -20.05 2.76 -38.41
CA PRO A 40 -18.90 2.93 -37.53
C PRO A 40 -17.66 2.24 -38.15
N PRO A 41 -16.44 2.78 -37.91
CA PRO A 41 -15.22 2.23 -38.48
C PRO A 41 -15.06 0.77 -38.03
N ALA A 42 -14.87 -0.11 -39.02
CA ALA A 42 -14.73 -1.53 -38.77
C ALA A 42 -13.60 -1.83 -37.77
N GLU A 43 -13.91 -2.70 -36.81
CA GLU A 43 -12.91 -3.34 -35.96
C GLU A 43 -11.81 -3.96 -36.84
N PRO A 44 -10.57 -4.10 -36.36
CA PRO A 44 -9.52 -4.80 -37.10
C PRO A 44 -9.99 -6.23 -37.38
N GLN A 45 -10.39 -6.48 -38.63
CA GLN A 45 -10.88 -7.77 -39.06
C GLN A 45 -9.80 -8.80 -38.77
N GLN A 46 -10.08 -9.65 -37.78
CA GLN A 46 -9.39 -10.93 -37.66
C GLN A 46 -9.51 -11.59 -39.03
N GLN A 47 -8.37 -11.86 -39.66
CA GLN A 47 -8.35 -12.63 -40.90
C GLN A 47 -9.14 -13.91 -40.63
N PRO A 48 -10.01 -14.35 -41.54
CA PRO A 48 -10.68 -15.63 -41.35
C PRO A 48 -9.61 -16.70 -41.34
N GLU A 49 -9.24 -17.16 -40.13
CA GLU A 49 -8.47 -18.38 -39.96
C GLU A 49 -9.18 -19.44 -40.76
N GLN A 50 -8.46 -20.03 -41.71
CA GLN A 50 -9.02 -21.03 -42.61
C GLN A 50 -9.59 -22.13 -41.72
N GLN A 51 -10.92 -22.29 -41.74
CA GLN A 51 -11.61 -23.38 -41.07
C GLN A 51 -11.26 -24.70 -41.77
N GLN A 52 -10.04 -25.17 -41.52
CA GLN A 52 -9.66 -26.56 -41.70
C GLN A 52 -10.40 -27.34 -40.63
N SER A 53 -11.50 -27.95 -41.05
CA SER A 53 -12.29 -28.85 -40.24
C SER A 53 -11.47 -30.10 -39.87
N SER A 54 -10.88 -30.08 -38.68
CA SER A 54 -10.29 -31.25 -38.03
C SER A 54 -10.74 -31.24 -36.56
N ASP A 55 -11.26 -32.37 -36.06
CA ASP A 55 -11.99 -32.49 -34.78
C ASP A 55 -11.11 -32.39 -33.50
N TRP A 56 -10.22 -31.41 -33.44
CA TRP A 56 -9.27 -31.17 -32.33
C TRP A 56 -9.74 -30.04 -31.40
N ASN A 57 -10.94 -30.17 -30.83
CA ASN A 57 -11.49 -29.19 -29.89
C ASN A 57 -10.82 -29.26 -28.49
N TRP A 58 -9.51 -29.03 -28.44
CA TRP A 58 -8.70 -29.03 -27.21
C TRP A 58 -8.18 -27.65 -26.80
N GLY A 59 -8.50 -26.58 -27.54
CA GLY A 59 -8.17 -25.19 -27.15
C GLY A 59 -6.68 -24.84 -27.16
N PHE A 60 -5.88 -25.63 -27.87
CA PHE A 60 -4.45 -25.47 -28.05
C PHE A 60 -4.11 -25.49 -29.53
N SER A 61 -3.06 -24.79 -29.95
CA SER A 61 -2.50 -24.94 -31.28
C SER A 61 -1.91 -26.34 -31.48
N LEU A 62 -1.81 -26.83 -32.73
CA LEU A 62 -1.25 -28.14 -33.05
C LEU A 62 0.16 -28.35 -32.45
N GLU A 63 0.99 -27.30 -32.44
CA GLU A 63 2.32 -27.37 -31.85
C GLU A 63 2.29 -27.49 -30.32
N GLU A 64 1.37 -26.80 -29.64
CA GLU A 64 1.17 -26.95 -28.19
C GLU A 64 0.65 -28.36 -27.84
N ILE A 65 -0.33 -28.88 -28.59
CA ILE A 65 -0.84 -30.25 -28.42
C ILE A 65 0.28 -31.25 -28.64
N PHE A 66 1.11 -31.08 -29.67
CA PHE A 66 2.24 -31.96 -29.95
C PHE A 66 3.31 -31.91 -28.84
N ARG A 67 3.60 -30.74 -28.25
CA ARG A 67 4.49 -30.64 -27.08
C ARG A 67 3.93 -31.38 -25.86
N LEU A 68 2.62 -31.25 -25.58
CA LEU A 68 1.93 -32.01 -24.53
C LEU A 68 1.95 -33.53 -24.82
N ALA A 69 1.73 -33.92 -26.07
CA ALA A 69 1.81 -35.31 -26.54
C ALA A 69 3.21 -35.90 -26.34
N LEU A 70 4.28 -35.16 -26.69
CA LEU A 70 5.65 -35.60 -26.45
C LEU A 70 6.00 -35.71 -24.96
N LYS A 71 5.49 -34.80 -24.12
CA LYS A 71 5.67 -34.88 -22.67
C LYS A 71 4.97 -36.13 -22.11
N PHE A 72 3.69 -36.31 -22.43
CA PHE A 72 2.92 -37.49 -22.05
C PHE A 72 3.57 -38.80 -22.54
N PHE A 73 3.99 -38.86 -23.81
CA PHE A 73 4.71 -40.02 -24.36
C PHE A 73 5.99 -40.34 -23.59
N LYS A 74 6.80 -39.33 -23.21
CA LYS A 74 8.03 -39.55 -22.42
C LYS A 74 7.76 -39.97 -20.99
N GLU A 75 6.70 -39.45 -20.37
CA GLU A 75 6.38 -39.69 -18.96
C GLU A 75 5.65 -41.02 -18.72
N MET A 76 4.80 -41.44 -19.67
CA MET A 76 3.84 -42.54 -19.53
C MET A 76 4.15 -43.81 -20.33
N ASN A 77 5.03 -43.76 -21.34
CA ASN A 77 5.44 -44.94 -22.11
C ASN A 77 6.14 -45.97 -21.20
N GLY A 78 5.62 -47.20 -21.16
CA GLY A 78 6.10 -48.26 -20.27
C GLY A 78 5.62 -48.15 -18.81
N LYS A 79 4.74 -47.18 -18.49
CA LYS A 79 4.11 -47.04 -17.16
C LYS A 79 2.59 -47.14 -17.22
N ALA A 80 1.95 -46.31 -18.04
CA ALA A 80 0.49 -46.20 -18.12
C ALA A 80 -0.10 -46.69 -19.45
N PHE A 81 0.73 -46.83 -20.49
CA PHE A 81 0.37 -47.55 -21.71
C PHE A 81 1.61 -48.21 -22.34
N ASN A 82 1.37 -49.33 -23.00
CA ASN A 82 2.37 -50.14 -23.68
C ASN A 82 2.02 -50.18 -25.18
N PRO A 83 2.50 -49.21 -25.99
CA PRO A 83 2.26 -49.23 -27.43
C PRO A 83 2.89 -50.50 -28.02
N THR A 84 2.23 -51.09 -29.02
CA THR A 84 2.80 -52.25 -29.74
C THR A 84 4.13 -51.87 -30.39
N TYR A 85 4.92 -52.89 -30.78
CA TYR A 85 6.20 -52.66 -31.42
C TYR A 85 6.11 -51.74 -32.64
N GLU A 86 5.09 -51.94 -33.49
CA GLU A 86 4.84 -51.16 -34.69
C GLU A 86 4.38 -49.73 -34.39
N GLU A 87 3.46 -49.53 -33.43
CA GLU A 87 3.01 -48.21 -33.01
C GLU A 87 4.15 -47.38 -32.38
N ASN A 88 5.00 -48.01 -31.56
CA ASN A 88 6.17 -47.36 -30.98
C ASN A 88 7.20 -46.99 -32.07
N LEU A 89 7.36 -47.86 -33.09
CA LEU A 89 8.19 -47.58 -34.26
C LEU A 89 7.69 -46.34 -35.01
N ARG A 90 6.37 -46.28 -35.23
CA ARG A 90 5.66 -45.19 -35.91
C ARG A 90 5.73 -43.88 -35.14
N LEU A 91 5.48 -43.88 -33.82
CA LEU A 91 5.62 -42.71 -32.94
C LEU A 91 7.05 -42.15 -32.96
N VAL A 92 8.07 -43.02 -32.87
CA VAL A 92 9.47 -42.61 -32.94
C VAL A 92 9.84 -42.05 -34.32
N ALA A 93 9.31 -42.64 -35.40
CA ALA A 93 9.51 -42.16 -36.76
C ALA A 93 8.88 -40.77 -36.98
N LEU A 94 7.63 -40.57 -36.53
CA LEU A 94 6.91 -39.30 -36.62
C LEU A 94 7.61 -38.19 -35.81
N HIS A 95 8.01 -38.47 -34.56
CA HIS A 95 8.81 -37.52 -33.77
C HIS A 95 10.13 -37.13 -34.45
N LYS A 96 10.80 -38.08 -35.15
CA LYS A 96 11.99 -37.77 -35.95
C LYS A 96 11.66 -36.92 -37.17
N GLN A 97 10.57 -37.20 -37.88
CA GLN A 97 10.10 -36.38 -39.01
C GLN A 97 9.85 -34.92 -38.57
N VAL A 98 9.19 -34.71 -37.43
CA VAL A 98 8.94 -33.36 -36.88
C VAL A 98 10.23 -32.65 -36.47
N SER A 99 11.23 -33.38 -35.95
CA SER A 99 12.46 -32.81 -35.39
C SER A 99 13.60 -32.60 -36.39
N LEU A 100 13.69 -33.48 -37.40
CA LEU A 100 14.83 -33.58 -38.34
C LEU A 100 14.40 -33.51 -39.81
N GLY A 101 13.08 -33.51 -40.08
CA GLY A 101 12.54 -33.57 -41.44
C GLY A 101 12.67 -34.96 -42.09
N PRO A 102 12.56 -35.03 -43.42
CA PRO A 102 12.66 -36.26 -44.21
C PRO A 102 13.96 -37.03 -43.95
N PHE A 103 13.87 -38.36 -43.96
CA PHE A 103 15.04 -39.22 -43.80
C PHE A 103 16.08 -38.99 -44.90
N ASN A 104 17.30 -38.63 -44.50
CA ASN A 104 18.44 -38.43 -45.38
C ASN A 104 19.50 -39.50 -45.10
N PRO A 105 19.91 -40.33 -46.09
CA PRO A 105 20.86 -41.41 -45.86
C PRO A 105 22.26 -40.90 -45.49
N ASN A 106 22.65 -39.74 -46.02
CA ASN A 106 24.00 -39.17 -45.87
C ASN A 106 24.29 -38.56 -44.49
N THR A 107 23.26 -38.30 -43.68
CA THR A 107 23.39 -37.72 -42.32
C THR A 107 23.15 -38.74 -41.21
N SER A 108 22.95 -40.02 -41.54
CA SER A 108 22.67 -41.08 -40.58
C SER A 108 23.84 -42.07 -40.48
N PRO A 109 24.40 -42.34 -39.28
CA PRO A 109 25.51 -43.30 -39.13
C PRO A 109 25.15 -44.71 -39.63
N GLU A 110 26.11 -45.48 -40.12
CA GLU A 110 25.86 -46.87 -40.50
C GLU A 110 25.33 -47.67 -39.31
N ILE A 111 24.19 -48.34 -39.50
CA ILE A 111 23.59 -49.20 -38.48
C ILE A 111 24.23 -50.58 -38.65
N GLY A 112 24.86 -51.07 -37.58
CA GLY A 112 25.53 -52.37 -37.59
C GLY A 112 24.56 -53.50 -37.92
N PHE A 113 25.04 -54.53 -38.62
CA PHE A 113 24.25 -55.66 -39.11
C PHE A 113 23.37 -56.36 -38.03
N PHE A 114 23.78 -56.30 -36.77
CA PHE A 114 23.05 -56.90 -35.63
C PHE A 114 22.01 -55.96 -34.97
N ASP A 115 21.96 -54.67 -35.31
CA ASP A 115 20.98 -53.71 -34.76
C ASP A 115 19.68 -53.73 -35.58
N VAL A 116 18.93 -54.83 -35.42
CA VAL A 116 17.63 -55.06 -36.06
C VAL A 116 16.62 -53.94 -35.70
N LEU A 117 16.62 -53.51 -34.44
CA LEU A 117 15.70 -52.47 -33.93
C LEU A 117 16.00 -51.09 -34.52
N GLY A 118 17.28 -50.71 -34.63
CA GLY A 118 17.69 -49.49 -35.30
C GLY A 118 17.37 -49.52 -36.80
N ASN A 119 17.60 -50.67 -37.45
CA ASN A 119 17.27 -50.88 -38.86
C ASN A 119 15.77 -50.67 -39.13
N ASP A 120 14.90 -51.26 -38.31
CA ASP A 120 13.45 -51.09 -38.46
C ASP A 120 12.99 -49.66 -38.15
N ARG A 121 13.57 -49.00 -37.14
CA ARG A 121 13.33 -47.57 -36.85
C ARG A 121 13.73 -46.68 -38.03
N ARG A 122 14.81 -47.03 -38.74
CA ARG A 122 15.25 -46.34 -39.96
C ARG A 122 14.29 -46.59 -41.12
N LYS A 123 13.85 -47.84 -41.35
CA LYS A 123 12.89 -48.18 -42.41
C LYS A 123 11.58 -47.41 -42.25
N GLU A 124 11.01 -47.38 -41.05
CA GLU A 124 9.72 -46.72 -40.84
C GLU A 124 9.84 -45.18 -40.91
N TRP A 125 10.95 -44.57 -40.48
CA TRP A 125 11.21 -43.15 -40.74
C TRP A 125 11.43 -42.86 -42.23
N ALA A 126 12.16 -43.70 -42.95
CA ALA A 126 12.33 -43.57 -44.40
C ALA A 126 11.00 -43.70 -45.17
N ARG A 127 10.07 -44.52 -44.65
CA ARG A 127 8.71 -44.71 -45.20
C ARG A 127 7.82 -43.48 -45.08
N LEU A 128 8.08 -42.57 -44.14
CA LEU A 128 7.37 -41.28 -44.03
C LEU A 128 7.74 -40.31 -45.16
N GLY A 129 8.89 -40.51 -45.83
CA GLY A 129 9.29 -39.73 -47.00
C GLY A 129 9.29 -38.22 -46.75
N SER A 130 8.66 -37.47 -47.64
CA SER A 130 8.52 -36.01 -47.58
C SER A 130 7.24 -35.53 -46.89
N MET A 131 6.75 -36.27 -45.89
CA MET A 131 5.62 -35.84 -45.04
C MET A 131 5.90 -34.48 -44.39
N ALA A 132 4.89 -33.59 -44.38
CA ALA A 132 5.00 -32.27 -43.77
C ALA A 132 5.14 -32.35 -42.25
N LYS A 133 5.64 -31.28 -41.64
CA LYS A 133 5.89 -31.24 -40.19
C LYS A 133 4.57 -31.27 -39.42
N GLU A 134 3.57 -30.57 -39.94
CA GLU A 134 2.22 -30.43 -39.40
C GLU A 134 1.47 -31.76 -39.47
N ASP A 135 1.47 -32.42 -40.64
CA ASP A 135 0.93 -33.77 -40.81
C ASP A 135 1.56 -34.77 -39.84
N ALA A 136 2.90 -34.72 -39.67
CA ALA A 136 3.62 -35.61 -38.76
C ALA A 136 3.32 -35.33 -37.28
N MET A 137 3.01 -34.08 -36.91
CA MET A 137 2.49 -33.75 -35.57
C MET A 137 1.08 -34.30 -35.38
N GLU A 138 0.19 -34.11 -36.36
CA GLU A 138 -1.19 -34.56 -36.27
C GLU A 138 -1.29 -36.09 -36.20
N ASP A 139 -0.55 -36.82 -37.05
CA ASP A 139 -0.45 -38.29 -37.01
C ASP A 139 0.13 -38.78 -35.68
N PHE A 140 1.12 -38.08 -35.09
CA PHE A 140 1.67 -38.43 -33.78
C PHE A 140 0.62 -38.27 -32.67
N VAL A 141 -0.13 -37.17 -32.68
CA VAL A 141 -1.20 -36.87 -31.72
C VAL A 141 -2.36 -37.86 -31.86
N LYS A 142 -2.81 -38.15 -33.09
CA LYS A 142 -3.81 -39.17 -33.42
C LYS A 142 -3.42 -40.54 -32.86
N LEU A 143 -2.20 -40.98 -33.18
CA LEU A 143 -1.70 -42.29 -32.78
C LEU A 143 -1.54 -42.39 -31.26
N LEU A 144 -1.00 -41.37 -30.60
CA LEU A 144 -0.87 -41.35 -29.15
C LEU A 144 -2.24 -41.41 -28.46
N ASN A 145 -3.23 -40.67 -28.96
CA ASN A 145 -4.60 -40.67 -28.45
C ASN A 145 -5.29 -42.04 -28.65
N SER A 146 -5.01 -42.75 -29.74
CA SER A 146 -5.51 -44.12 -29.94
C SER A 146 -4.80 -45.15 -29.06
N CYS A 147 -3.50 -45.00 -28.81
CA CYS A 147 -2.74 -45.90 -27.94
C CYS A 147 -3.03 -45.68 -26.44
N CYS A 148 -3.51 -44.50 -26.03
CA CYS A 148 -3.80 -44.19 -24.63
C CYS A 148 -4.98 -43.22 -24.46
N SER A 149 -6.10 -43.75 -23.94
CA SER A 149 -7.31 -42.97 -23.65
C SER A 149 -7.15 -41.92 -22.55
N LEU A 150 -6.09 -41.99 -21.73
CA LEU A 150 -5.77 -40.99 -20.70
C LEU A 150 -5.18 -39.70 -21.28
N PHE A 151 -4.77 -39.70 -22.55
CA PHE A 151 -4.17 -38.52 -23.18
C PHE A 151 -5.17 -37.37 -23.38
N ALA A 152 -6.41 -37.64 -23.81
CA ALA A 152 -7.44 -36.60 -23.95
C ALA A 152 -7.83 -35.93 -22.61
N PRO A 153 -8.05 -36.68 -21.50
CA PRO A 153 -8.18 -36.09 -20.16
C PRO A 153 -6.95 -35.27 -19.73
N TYR A 154 -5.73 -35.71 -20.04
CA TYR A 154 -4.50 -34.98 -19.72
C TYR A 154 -4.42 -33.62 -20.43
N VAL A 155 -4.70 -33.58 -21.74
CA VAL A 155 -4.75 -32.31 -22.50
C VAL A 155 -5.88 -31.41 -21.97
N THR A 156 -7.04 -31.99 -21.64
CA THR A 156 -8.18 -31.23 -21.07
C THR A 156 -7.83 -30.60 -19.73
N SER A 157 -7.11 -31.33 -18.85
CA SER A 157 -6.62 -30.80 -17.56
C SER A 157 -5.68 -29.61 -17.76
N HIS A 158 -4.70 -29.72 -18.67
CA HIS A 158 -3.80 -28.62 -18.98
C HIS A 158 -4.50 -27.42 -19.65
N LYS A 159 -5.60 -27.63 -20.39
CA LYS A 159 -6.44 -26.54 -20.91
C LYS A 159 -7.06 -25.74 -19.77
N ILE A 160 -7.70 -26.44 -18.83
CA ILE A 160 -8.34 -25.83 -17.65
C ILE A 160 -7.30 -25.07 -16.82
N GLU A 161 -6.12 -25.66 -16.61
CA GLU A 161 -4.99 -25.01 -15.90
C GLU A 161 -4.55 -23.70 -16.58
N LYS A 162 -4.37 -23.70 -17.92
CA LYS A 162 -3.99 -22.51 -18.70
C LYS A 162 -5.08 -21.42 -18.64
N GLU A 163 -6.35 -21.81 -18.75
CA GLU A 163 -7.49 -20.88 -18.64
C GLU A 163 -7.62 -20.30 -17.22
N GLU A 164 -7.41 -21.10 -16.18
CA GLU A 164 -7.45 -20.65 -14.79
C GLU A 164 -6.28 -19.71 -14.47
N GLN A 165 -5.06 -20.02 -14.89
CA GLN A 165 -3.91 -19.11 -14.76
C GLN A 165 -4.20 -17.78 -15.47
N GLY A 166 -4.76 -17.82 -16.68
CA GLY A 166 -5.19 -16.63 -17.41
C GLY A 166 -6.34 -15.85 -16.75
N ARG A 167 -7.18 -16.49 -15.93
CA ARG A 167 -8.19 -15.79 -15.11
C ARG A 167 -7.55 -15.14 -13.89
N ARG A 168 -6.72 -15.88 -13.13
CA ARG A 168 -6.03 -15.38 -11.94
C ARG A 168 -5.16 -14.15 -12.23
N LEU A 169 -4.43 -14.13 -13.35
CA LEU A 169 -3.63 -12.97 -13.76
C LEU A 169 -4.48 -11.73 -14.06
N ARG A 170 -5.67 -11.91 -14.65
CA ARG A 170 -6.61 -10.79 -14.91
C ARG A 170 -7.24 -10.29 -13.61
N GLU A 171 -7.63 -11.19 -12.71
CA GLU A 171 -8.13 -10.86 -11.36
C GLU A 171 -7.06 -10.11 -10.54
N GLU A 172 -5.78 -10.51 -10.63
CA GLU A 172 -4.66 -9.84 -9.97
C GLU A 172 -4.38 -8.45 -10.57
N GLU A 173 -4.40 -8.32 -11.90
CA GLU A 173 -4.25 -7.03 -12.58
C GLU A 173 -5.40 -6.07 -12.25
N GLU A 174 -6.64 -6.55 -12.23
CA GLU A 174 -7.83 -5.76 -11.85
C GLU A 174 -7.75 -5.30 -10.39
N ARG A 175 -7.31 -6.17 -9.47
CA ARG A 175 -7.08 -5.80 -8.06
C ARG A 175 -6.01 -4.72 -7.92
N LEU A 176 -4.88 -4.83 -8.62
CA LEU A 176 -3.81 -3.82 -8.60
C LEU A 176 -4.23 -2.48 -9.20
N ARG A 177 -5.15 -2.48 -10.18
CA ARG A 177 -5.76 -1.25 -10.70
C ARG A 177 -6.71 -0.62 -9.68
N ALA A 178 -7.60 -1.42 -9.08
CA ALA A 178 -8.55 -0.94 -8.07
C ALA A 178 -7.84 -0.38 -6.81
N GLU A 179 -6.77 -1.03 -6.35
CA GLU A 179 -5.94 -0.56 -5.22
C GLU A 179 -5.26 0.78 -5.53
N ARG A 180 -4.75 0.95 -6.75
CA ARG A 180 -4.18 2.23 -7.22
C ARG A 180 -5.23 3.35 -7.29
N GLU A 181 -6.40 3.06 -7.86
CA GLU A 181 -7.52 4.01 -7.93
C GLU A 181 -8.01 4.39 -6.53
N GLU A 182 -8.05 3.45 -5.58
CA GLU A 182 -8.40 3.75 -4.19
C GLU A 182 -7.33 4.62 -3.51
N GLN A 183 -6.05 4.31 -3.69
CA GLN A 183 -4.95 5.12 -3.16
C GLN A 183 -4.97 6.55 -3.71
N GLU A 184 -5.23 6.72 -5.01
CA GLU A 184 -5.36 8.04 -5.65
C GLU A 184 -6.53 8.83 -5.06
N ARG A 185 -7.71 8.21 -4.88
CA ARG A 185 -8.85 8.85 -4.18
C ARG A 185 -8.48 9.26 -2.75
N GLN A 186 -7.84 8.40 -1.98
CA GLN A 186 -7.44 8.71 -0.60
C GLN A 186 -6.45 9.89 -0.54
N ASP A 187 -5.52 9.97 -1.49
CA ASP A 187 -4.54 11.06 -1.55
C ASP A 187 -5.17 12.37 -2.05
N GLU A 188 -6.15 12.32 -2.96
CA GLU A 188 -6.99 13.47 -3.30
C GLU A 188 -7.83 13.96 -2.11
N GLU A 189 -8.48 13.07 -1.36
CA GLU A 189 -9.25 13.40 -0.16
C GLU A 189 -8.36 14.04 0.92
N LYS A 190 -7.20 13.46 1.24
CA LYS A 190 -6.22 14.05 2.16
C LYS A 190 -5.78 15.45 1.69
N LYS A 191 -5.53 15.62 0.39
CA LYS A 191 -5.14 16.90 -0.22
C LYS A 191 -6.26 17.95 -0.18
N GLN A 192 -7.53 17.54 -0.25
CA GLN A 192 -8.68 18.42 -0.04
C GLN A 192 -8.82 18.81 1.45
N GLN A 193 -8.69 17.85 2.38
CA GLN A 193 -8.74 18.12 3.82
C GLN A 193 -7.63 19.09 4.26
N LEU A 194 -6.39 18.88 3.82
CA LEU A 194 -5.26 19.76 4.12
C LEU A 194 -5.48 21.20 3.61
N LYS A 195 -6.07 21.37 2.42
CA LYS A 195 -6.43 22.70 1.90
C LYS A 195 -7.49 23.38 2.76
N LEU A 196 -8.53 22.65 3.15
CA LEU A 196 -9.61 23.16 3.98
C LEU A 196 -9.11 23.55 5.38
N GLU A 197 -8.22 22.75 5.97
CA GLU A 197 -7.57 23.07 7.25
C GLU A 197 -6.65 24.29 7.14
N GLU A 198 -5.87 24.41 6.07
CA GLU A 198 -5.03 25.59 5.82
C GLU A 198 -5.86 26.86 5.64
N GLU A 199 -6.99 26.78 4.93
CA GLU A 199 -7.94 27.88 4.78
C GLU A 199 -8.59 28.26 6.12
N ARG A 200 -9.06 27.28 6.90
CA ARG A 200 -9.62 27.52 8.24
C ARG A 200 -8.61 28.21 9.14
N ARG A 201 -7.35 27.76 9.15
CA ARG A 201 -6.26 28.36 9.92
C ARG A 201 -5.98 29.82 9.51
N LYS A 202 -6.05 30.14 8.21
CA LYS A 202 -5.91 31.52 7.72
C LYS A 202 -7.08 32.40 8.16
N GLN A 203 -8.31 31.90 8.12
CA GLN A 203 -9.49 32.63 8.61
C GLN A 203 -9.42 32.87 10.13
N GLU A 204 -9.04 31.86 10.92
CA GLU A 204 -8.81 31.98 12.37
C GLU A 204 -7.73 33.04 12.70
N GLU A 205 -6.63 33.05 11.94
CA GLU A 205 -5.56 34.04 12.11
C GLU A 205 -5.98 35.46 11.70
N GLU A 206 -6.74 35.62 10.61
CA GLU A 206 -7.27 36.93 10.20
C GLU A 206 -8.28 37.48 11.23
N VAL A 207 -9.15 36.61 11.78
CA VAL A 207 -10.07 36.99 12.86
C VAL A 207 -9.31 37.41 14.12
N ARG A 208 -8.27 36.65 14.51
CA ARG A 208 -7.41 37.02 15.65
C ARG A 208 -6.74 38.37 15.42
N ARG A 209 -6.18 38.61 14.22
CA ARG A 209 -5.54 39.89 13.88
C ARG A 209 -6.51 41.07 13.95
N LYS A 210 -7.74 40.92 13.45
CA LYS A 210 -8.79 41.94 13.58
C LYS A 210 -9.17 42.21 15.04
N GLN A 211 -9.29 41.17 15.87
CA GLN A 211 -9.55 41.33 17.31
C GLN A 211 -8.41 42.07 18.03
N GLU A 212 -7.15 41.82 17.65
CA GLU A 212 -5.97 42.54 18.16
C GLU A 212 -5.98 44.02 17.69
N GLU A 213 -6.29 44.28 16.43
CA GLU A 213 -6.44 45.63 15.85
C GLU A 213 -7.56 46.44 16.54
N ASP A 214 -8.75 45.84 16.72
CA ASP A 214 -9.90 46.44 17.41
C ASP A 214 -9.59 46.75 18.89
N LEU A 215 -8.86 45.85 19.57
CA LEU A 215 -8.45 46.05 20.96
C LEU A 215 -7.45 47.20 21.10
N LEU A 216 -6.51 47.35 20.16
CA LEU A 216 -5.57 48.46 20.13
C LEU A 216 -6.29 49.80 19.92
N LEU A 217 -7.26 49.86 18.99
CA LEU A 217 -8.07 51.05 18.75
C LEU A 217 -8.87 51.46 20.00
N LEU A 218 -9.47 50.50 20.70
CA LEU A 218 -10.20 50.74 21.95
C LEU A 218 -9.28 51.24 23.08
N LEU A 219 -8.06 50.69 23.17
CA LEU A 219 -7.05 51.14 24.15
C LEU A 219 -6.57 52.56 23.86
N GLU A 220 -6.37 52.91 22.58
CA GLU A 220 -6.02 54.28 22.18
C GLU A 220 -7.14 55.26 22.53
N GLN A 221 -8.39 54.96 22.15
CA GLN A 221 -9.54 55.80 22.47
C GLN A 221 -9.68 56.01 23.99
N LYS A 222 -9.53 54.95 24.78
CA LYS A 222 -9.50 55.02 26.25
C LYS A 222 -8.38 55.95 26.73
N GLN A 223 -7.17 55.85 26.17
CA GLN A 223 -6.05 56.70 26.55
C GLN A 223 -6.32 58.18 26.24
N GLN A 224 -6.86 58.49 25.05
CA GLN A 224 -7.22 59.85 24.65
C GLN A 224 -8.27 60.47 25.59
N ILE A 225 -9.33 59.72 25.93
CA ILE A 225 -10.36 60.16 26.88
C ILE A 225 -9.76 60.38 28.28
N MET A 226 -8.97 59.45 28.80
CA MET A 226 -8.30 59.61 30.10
C MET A 226 -7.36 60.83 30.11
N ALA A 227 -6.59 61.06 29.04
CA ALA A 227 -5.72 62.23 28.94
C ALA A 227 -6.49 63.55 28.96
N ALA A 228 -7.62 63.63 28.23
CA ALA A 228 -8.48 64.82 28.21
C ALA A 228 -9.15 65.09 29.57
N LEU A 229 -9.68 64.05 30.23
CA LEU A 229 -10.24 64.16 31.58
C LEU A 229 -9.17 64.56 32.61
N ASN A 230 -7.98 63.96 32.52
CA ASN A 230 -6.86 64.25 33.40
C ASN A 230 -6.40 65.71 33.23
N ALA A 231 -6.32 66.23 32.01
CA ALA A 231 -5.95 67.63 31.76
C ALA A 231 -6.88 68.62 32.50
N GLN A 232 -8.18 68.31 32.60
CA GLN A 232 -9.16 69.13 33.31
C GLN A 232 -9.09 68.97 34.85
N THR A 233 -8.79 67.77 35.34
CA THR A 233 -8.94 67.41 36.76
C THR A 233 -7.64 67.31 37.56
N THR A 234 -6.48 67.22 36.90
CA THR A 234 -5.17 66.97 37.56
C THR A 234 -4.87 67.97 38.68
N VAL A 235 -5.14 69.27 38.50
CA VAL A 235 -4.87 70.28 39.54
C VAL A 235 -5.72 70.05 40.81
N GLN A 236 -6.95 69.56 40.66
CA GLN A 236 -7.85 69.26 41.78
C GLN A 236 -7.39 67.98 42.51
N PHE A 237 -7.08 66.92 41.76
CA PHE A 237 -6.61 65.66 42.33
C PHE A 237 -5.24 65.79 43.00
N LEU A 238 -4.30 66.54 42.39
CA LEU A 238 -3.00 66.84 42.99
C LEU A 238 -3.15 67.56 44.34
N ARG A 239 -4.01 68.59 44.39
CA ARG A 239 -4.27 69.34 45.64
C ARG A 239 -4.89 68.48 46.73
N TYR A 240 -5.83 67.60 46.36
CA TYR A 240 -6.44 66.66 47.31
C TYR A 240 -5.42 65.63 47.82
N ALA A 241 -4.61 65.06 46.93
CA ALA A 241 -3.59 64.08 47.31
C ALA A 241 -2.52 64.68 48.23
N GLN A 242 -2.05 65.91 47.95
CA GLN A 242 -1.12 66.64 48.83
C GLN A 242 -1.69 66.93 50.22
N GLN A 243 -3.01 67.04 50.37
CA GLN A 243 -3.66 67.22 51.68
C GLN A 243 -3.79 65.91 52.48
N GLN A 244 -3.98 64.77 51.80
CA GLN A 244 -4.11 63.46 52.45
C GLN A 244 -2.75 62.83 52.80
N PHE A 245 -1.75 62.99 51.94
CA PHE A 245 -0.44 62.36 52.08
C PHE A 245 0.72 63.36 51.84
N PRO A 246 0.94 64.37 52.71
CA PRO A 246 1.88 65.47 52.45
C PRO A 246 3.32 65.01 52.16
N ASP A 247 3.82 64.00 52.87
CA ASP A 247 5.22 63.59 52.86
C ASP A 247 5.52 62.36 51.96
N SER A 248 4.52 61.81 51.27
CA SER A 248 4.69 60.58 50.46
C SER A 248 4.27 60.77 48.99
N PRO A 249 5.21 61.03 48.06
CA PRO A 249 4.89 61.25 46.66
C PRO A 249 4.34 60.00 45.96
N GLU A 250 4.78 58.80 46.32
CA GLU A 250 4.26 57.54 45.76
C GLU A 250 2.79 57.31 46.14
N GLN A 251 2.43 57.58 47.40
CA GLN A 251 1.03 57.47 47.86
C GLN A 251 0.15 58.55 47.24
N GLN A 252 0.66 59.78 47.05
CA GLN A 252 -0.04 60.81 46.28
C GLN A 252 -0.31 60.33 44.84
N GLN A 253 0.67 59.74 44.17
CA GLN A 253 0.56 59.31 42.78
C GLN A 253 -0.41 58.14 42.60
N LEU A 254 -0.40 57.15 43.50
CA LEU A 254 -1.38 56.06 43.54
C LEU A 254 -2.81 56.57 43.80
N LEU A 255 -2.99 57.51 44.74
CA LEU A 255 -4.30 58.11 45.01
C LEU A 255 -4.82 58.92 43.80
N ILE A 256 -3.95 59.69 43.14
CA ILE A 256 -4.30 60.42 41.91
C ILE A 256 -4.74 59.43 40.82
N GLN A 257 -3.99 58.33 40.61
CA GLN A 257 -4.36 57.30 39.64
C GLN A 257 -5.74 56.69 39.94
N GLN A 258 -6.01 56.36 41.21
CA GLN A 258 -7.31 55.83 41.65
C GLN A 258 -8.45 56.83 41.40
N LEU A 259 -8.26 58.11 41.73
CA LEU A 259 -9.25 59.16 41.51
C LEU A 259 -9.52 59.41 40.03
N GLN A 260 -8.47 59.41 39.19
CA GLN A 260 -8.58 59.50 37.74
C GLN A 260 -9.35 58.32 37.16
N GLU A 261 -9.11 57.09 37.65
CA GLU A 261 -9.84 55.91 37.20
C GLU A 261 -11.33 55.95 37.60
N GLN A 262 -11.65 56.36 38.84
CA GLN A 262 -13.04 56.54 39.27
C GLN A 262 -13.76 57.62 38.46
N HIS A 263 -13.09 58.74 38.20
CA HIS A 263 -13.62 59.83 37.38
C HIS A 263 -13.87 59.39 35.93
N TYR A 264 -12.94 58.63 35.33
CA TYR A 264 -13.13 58.00 34.03
C TYR A 264 -14.34 57.05 34.02
N ARG A 265 -14.47 56.16 35.02
CA ARG A 265 -15.62 55.24 35.14
C ARG A 265 -16.96 56.01 35.19
N GLN A 266 -17.04 57.06 36.00
CA GLN A 266 -18.23 57.90 36.12
C GLN A 266 -18.57 58.61 34.80
N TYR A 267 -17.57 59.16 34.11
CA TYR A 267 -17.75 59.82 32.81
C TYR A 267 -18.27 58.85 31.74
N ILE A 268 -17.66 57.67 31.60
CA ILE A 268 -18.11 56.65 30.64
C ILE A 268 -19.55 56.19 30.95
N GLN A 269 -19.89 56.03 32.24
CA GLN A 269 -21.26 55.69 32.63
C GLN A 269 -22.27 56.77 32.23
N GLN A 270 -21.91 58.05 32.37
CA GLN A 270 -22.77 59.17 31.95
C GLN A 270 -22.87 59.25 30.41
N ALA A 271 -21.76 59.12 29.69
CA ALA A 271 -21.74 59.10 28.23
C ALA A 271 -22.61 57.96 27.66
N TYR A 272 -22.54 56.77 28.25
CA TYR A 272 -23.37 55.61 27.85
C TYR A 272 -24.87 55.82 28.11
N GLN A 273 -25.26 56.59 29.15
CA GLN A 273 -26.66 56.98 29.34
C GLN A 273 -27.13 57.99 28.27
N VAL A 274 -26.30 58.97 27.91
CA VAL A 274 -26.61 59.95 26.85
C VAL A 274 -26.78 59.22 25.51
N GLN A 275 -25.84 58.35 25.15
CA GLN A 275 -25.88 57.58 23.90
C GLN A 275 -27.14 56.69 23.79
N GLN A 276 -27.58 56.07 24.89
CA GLN A 276 -28.85 55.31 24.92
C GLN A 276 -30.09 56.20 24.72
N VAL A 277 -30.07 57.44 25.21
CA VAL A 277 -31.17 58.39 25.00
C VAL A 277 -31.18 58.88 23.56
N GLU A 278 -30.02 59.14 22.96
CA GLU A 278 -29.89 59.50 21.54
C GLU A 278 -30.32 58.36 20.61
N GLN A 279 -29.92 57.11 20.89
CA GLN A 279 -30.41 55.93 20.15
C GLN A 279 -31.93 55.81 20.23
N LYS A 280 -32.52 55.93 21.43
CA LYS A 280 -33.99 55.90 21.58
C LYS A 280 -34.69 57.05 20.84
N GLN A 281 -34.07 58.23 20.74
CA GLN A 281 -34.61 59.33 19.95
C GLN A 281 -34.51 59.05 18.44
N GLN A 282 -33.41 58.49 17.94
CA GLN A 282 -33.29 58.05 16.55
C GLN A 282 -34.29 56.93 16.19
N ASP A 283 -34.44 55.90 17.01
CA ASP A 283 -35.43 54.84 16.79
C ASP A 283 -36.87 55.38 16.82
N SER A 284 -37.16 56.35 17.69
CA SER A 284 -38.48 57.01 17.73
C SER A 284 -38.78 57.87 16.50
N ALA A 285 -37.75 58.34 15.78
CA ALA A 285 -37.91 59.03 14.50
C ALA A 285 -38.11 58.06 13.33
N VAL A 286 -37.48 56.88 13.36
CA VAL A 286 -37.65 55.84 12.33
C VAL A 286 -39.00 55.12 12.47
N THR A 287 -39.51 54.96 13.69
CA THR A 287 -40.76 54.22 13.96
C THR A 287 -42.03 55.01 13.62
N GLN A 288 -41.93 56.27 13.16
CA GLN A 288 -43.07 56.99 12.56
C GLN A 288 -43.28 56.71 11.06
N ALA A 289 -42.38 55.99 10.39
CA ALA A 289 -42.47 55.70 8.95
C ALA A 289 -42.92 54.26 8.60
N ALA A 290 -43.07 53.38 9.59
CA ALA A 290 -43.32 51.95 9.36
C ALA A 290 -44.45 51.37 10.24
N GLN A 291 -45.68 51.87 10.05
CA GLN A 291 -46.88 51.09 10.36
C GLN A 291 -47.30 50.31 9.10
N VAL A 292 -47.21 48.98 9.13
CA VAL A 292 -48.17 47.97 8.59
C VAL A 292 -47.63 46.55 8.87
N THR A 293 -48.53 45.64 9.26
CA THR A 293 -48.37 44.17 9.43
C THR A 293 -47.44 43.61 10.53
N SER A 294 -48.00 43.53 11.75
CA SER A 294 -48.34 42.27 12.45
C SER A 294 -48.16 40.92 11.71
N HIS A 295 -47.93 39.76 12.35
CA HIS A 295 -47.90 39.40 13.79
C HIS A 295 -47.26 38.01 14.01
N SER A 296 -46.86 37.73 15.26
CA SER A 296 -46.85 36.42 15.95
C SER A 296 -45.78 35.36 15.60
N ASP A 297 -45.30 34.50 16.51
CA ASP A 297 -45.20 34.39 18.01
C ASP A 297 -44.29 33.13 18.28
N ASP A 298 -43.71 32.78 19.44
CA ASP A 298 -43.73 33.26 20.84
C ASP A 298 -42.40 32.86 21.57
N MET A 299 -42.26 33.19 22.87
CA MET A 299 -41.53 32.48 23.95
C MET A 299 -40.01 32.17 23.84
N GLU A 300 -39.12 32.80 24.63
CA GLU A 300 -38.81 32.55 26.08
C GLU A 300 -37.65 31.53 26.31
N SER A 301 -36.83 31.54 27.37
CA SER A 301 -36.61 32.46 28.51
C SER A 301 -35.23 32.21 29.18
N VAL A 302 -34.57 33.29 29.66
CA VAL A 302 -33.87 33.38 30.98
C VAL A 302 -32.53 32.63 31.31
N LYS A 303 -31.45 33.46 31.36
CA LYS A 303 -30.39 33.65 32.40
C LYS A 303 -29.34 32.56 32.76
N ASN A 304 -28.07 32.93 32.47
CA ASN A 304 -26.91 33.10 33.38
C ASN A 304 -26.85 32.32 34.72
N ALA A 305 -25.75 31.58 34.97
CA ALA A 305 -24.52 32.09 35.63
C ALA A 305 -23.57 31.01 36.19
N ILE A 306 -22.25 31.15 35.94
CA ILE A 306 -21.12 31.05 36.91
C ILE A 306 -21.15 29.84 37.90
N ASN A 307 -20.21 28.87 37.87
CA ASN A 307 -18.83 29.04 38.38
C ASN A 307 -17.89 27.82 38.12
N GLN A 308 -16.59 28.11 38.11
CA GLN A 308 -15.41 27.29 38.53
C GLN A 308 -15.54 25.77 38.76
N SER A 309 -14.67 24.96 38.11
CA SER A 309 -13.44 24.43 38.77
C SER A 309 -12.64 23.42 37.93
N GLU A 310 -11.33 23.41 38.16
CA GLU A 310 -10.37 22.28 38.06
C GLU A 310 -10.15 21.54 36.72
N SER A 311 -9.07 21.98 36.07
CA SER A 311 -8.04 21.18 35.40
C SER A 311 -7.93 19.69 35.75
N GLN A 312 -7.91 18.83 34.71
CA GLN A 312 -7.01 17.68 34.65
C GLN A 312 -6.76 17.23 33.19
N SER A 313 -5.49 16.95 32.88
CA SER A 313 -5.01 16.46 31.58
C SER A 313 -5.17 14.93 31.45
N PRO A 314 -5.61 14.38 30.31
CA PRO A 314 -5.52 12.96 30.05
C PRO A 314 -4.14 12.61 29.45
N GLU A 315 -3.29 11.96 30.25
CA GLU A 315 -2.12 11.24 29.71
C GLU A 315 -2.57 10.00 28.90
N PRO A 316 -1.84 9.60 27.85
CA PRO A 316 -2.11 8.37 27.12
C PRO A 316 -1.65 7.16 27.94
N LYS A 317 -2.58 6.34 28.43
CA LYS A 317 -2.25 5.06 29.07
C LYS A 317 -1.97 3.97 28.00
N PRO A 318 -0.90 3.17 28.15
CA PRO A 318 -0.66 2.04 27.27
C PRO A 318 -1.73 0.96 27.43
N CYS A 319 -2.11 0.33 26.33
CA CYS A 319 -3.17 -0.66 26.26
C CYS A 319 -2.75 -1.97 26.94
N HIS A 320 -3.08 -2.15 28.22
CA HIS A 320 -2.88 -3.41 28.92
C HIS A 320 -4.11 -4.32 28.70
N LEU A 321 -3.99 -5.26 27.76
CA LEU A 321 -4.93 -6.38 27.66
C LEU A 321 -4.67 -7.33 28.84
N PHE A 322 -5.65 -7.46 29.72
CA PHE A 322 -5.66 -8.45 30.77
C PHE A 322 -6.23 -9.76 30.21
N LEU A 323 -5.43 -10.83 30.21
CA LEU A 323 -5.97 -12.19 30.30
C LEU A 323 -5.89 -12.66 31.75
N ASP A 324 -6.93 -13.38 32.16
CA ASP A 324 -7.09 -13.96 33.50
C ASP A 324 -5.94 -14.92 33.83
N ARG A 325 -5.33 -14.80 35.01
CA ARG A 325 -4.10 -15.53 35.36
C ARG A 325 -4.26 -16.44 36.57
N SER A 326 -4.04 -17.73 36.35
CA SER A 326 -3.83 -18.72 37.42
C SER A 326 -2.40 -18.61 37.99
N PRO A 327 -2.19 -18.71 39.32
CA PRO A 327 -0.88 -18.50 39.92
C PRO A 327 0.07 -19.68 39.68
N GLY A 328 1.10 -19.47 38.84
CA GLY A 328 2.18 -20.43 38.62
C GLY A 328 2.91 -20.30 37.27
N GLU A 329 2.25 -19.72 36.27
CA GLU A 329 2.81 -19.49 34.94
C GLU A 329 3.85 -18.37 34.94
N VAL A 330 4.88 -18.44 34.09
CA VAL A 330 5.91 -17.38 33.96
C VAL A 330 5.42 -16.31 32.98
N ALA A 331 5.58 -15.03 33.30
CA ALA A 331 5.08 -13.95 32.46
C ALA A 331 5.99 -13.72 31.25
N VAL A 332 5.55 -14.13 30.06
CA VAL A 332 6.15 -13.71 28.79
C VAL A 332 5.71 -12.27 28.50
N LEU A 333 6.68 -11.37 28.35
CA LEU A 333 6.42 -9.96 28.06
C LEU A 333 6.14 -9.75 26.56
N ALA A 334 5.48 -8.66 26.20
CA ALA A 334 5.32 -8.33 24.79
C ALA A 334 6.69 -7.98 24.16
N PRO A 335 7.03 -8.51 22.97
CA PRO A 335 8.22 -8.11 22.25
C PRO A 335 8.06 -6.69 21.70
N SER A 336 9.19 -5.99 21.54
CA SER A 336 9.27 -4.73 20.80
C SER A 336 9.73 -5.00 19.37
N MET A 337 9.09 -4.36 18.39
CA MET A 337 9.37 -4.53 16.95
C MET A 337 9.45 -3.14 16.30
N TRP A 338 10.42 -2.94 15.39
CA TRP A 338 10.59 -1.70 14.63
C TRP A 338 11.33 -1.98 13.30
N THR A 339 11.38 -1.00 12.40
CA THR A 339 12.13 -1.09 11.14
C THR A 339 13.24 -0.03 11.06
N ARG A 340 14.17 -0.19 10.11
CA ARG A 340 15.24 0.77 9.81
C ARG A 340 15.48 0.86 8.30
N PRO A 341 15.59 2.07 7.70
CA PRO A 341 15.72 2.22 6.25
C PRO A 341 17.15 1.98 5.70
N GLN A 342 18.19 1.82 6.55
CA GLN A 342 19.58 1.60 6.11
C GLN A 342 19.85 0.15 5.66
N ILE A 343 18.98 -0.41 4.81
CA ILE A 343 19.05 -1.83 4.38
C ILE A 343 20.33 -2.17 3.60
N LYS A 344 20.86 -1.26 2.79
CA LYS A 344 22.08 -1.49 1.99
C LYS A 344 23.31 -1.68 2.89
N GLU A 345 23.53 -0.73 3.81
CA GLU A 345 24.62 -0.78 4.80
C GLU A 345 24.52 -2.05 5.69
N PHE A 346 23.31 -2.45 6.06
CA PHE A 346 23.08 -3.69 6.81
C PHE A 346 23.48 -4.93 6.01
N LYS A 347 22.99 -5.08 4.77
CA LYS A 347 23.35 -6.21 3.89
C LYS A 347 24.84 -6.28 3.60
N GLU A 348 25.49 -5.16 3.28
CA GLU A 348 26.94 -5.06 3.04
C GLU A 348 27.76 -5.46 4.27
N LYS A 349 27.27 -5.17 5.48
CA LYS A 349 27.90 -5.58 6.72
C LYS A 349 27.70 -7.07 7.03
N MET A 350 26.50 -7.61 6.81
CA MET A 350 26.22 -9.03 7.05
C MET A 350 26.87 -9.94 6.00
N ALA A 351 27.01 -9.48 4.75
CA ALA A 351 27.71 -10.21 3.69
C ALA A 351 29.21 -10.46 3.96
N GLN A 352 29.80 -9.82 4.96
CA GLN A 352 31.19 -10.06 5.41
C GLN A 352 31.31 -11.31 6.29
N ASP A 353 30.19 -11.82 6.82
CA ASP A 353 30.13 -12.99 7.68
C ASP A 353 29.17 -14.04 7.10
N ALA A 354 29.72 -15.19 6.71
CA ALA A 354 28.95 -16.26 6.07
C ALA A 354 27.86 -16.86 6.98
N GLU A 355 28.06 -16.86 8.30
CA GLU A 355 27.07 -17.36 9.25
C GLU A 355 25.87 -16.40 9.42
N SER A 356 26.05 -15.12 9.04
CA SER A 356 24.99 -14.09 9.07
C SER A 356 24.14 -14.05 7.78
N VAL A 357 24.36 -14.96 6.83
CA VAL A 357 23.63 -15.04 5.55
C VAL A 357 23.14 -16.46 5.28
N ILE A 358 21.81 -16.64 5.27
CA ILE A 358 21.17 -17.94 5.02
C ILE A 358 20.30 -17.89 3.76
N THR A 359 20.16 -19.03 3.08
CA THR A 359 19.21 -19.18 1.96
C THR A 359 18.06 -20.09 2.39
N VAL A 360 16.84 -19.58 2.34
CA VAL A 360 15.61 -20.34 2.58
C VAL A 360 15.02 -20.76 1.23
N GLY A 361 14.93 -22.06 0.96
CA GLY A 361 14.41 -22.58 -0.30
C GLY A 361 12.91 -22.35 -0.49
N ARG A 362 12.43 -22.58 -1.72
CA ARG A 362 11.00 -22.53 -2.05
C ARG A 362 10.22 -23.58 -1.22
N GLY A 363 9.11 -23.17 -0.60
CA GLY A 363 8.32 -24.08 0.24
C GLY A 363 8.96 -24.46 1.59
N GLU A 364 10.14 -23.92 1.92
CA GLU A 364 10.88 -24.27 3.15
C GLU A 364 10.60 -23.30 4.31
N VAL A 365 10.79 -23.78 5.54
CA VAL A 365 10.83 -22.96 6.75
C VAL A 365 12.12 -23.24 7.50
N LEU A 366 12.98 -22.23 7.63
CA LEU A 366 14.28 -22.34 8.30
C LEU A 366 14.16 -21.77 9.72
N THR A 367 14.59 -22.53 10.72
CA THR A 367 14.58 -22.09 12.13
C THR A 367 16.00 -21.90 12.66
N VAL A 368 16.36 -20.67 13.03
CA VAL A 368 17.61 -20.37 13.74
C VAL A 368 17.36 -20.49 15.25
N ARG A 369 18.16 -21.32 15.93
CA ARG A 369 18.05 -21.58 17.38
C ARG A 369 19.05 -20.72 18.15
N VAL A 370 18.59 -19.87 19.07
CA VAL A 370 19.41 -18.93 19.84
C VAL A 370 19.19 -19.15 21.35
N PRO A 371 20.08 -19.86 22.04
CA PRO A 371 19.99 -20.05 23.50
C PRO A 371 20.09 -18.74 24.26
N THR A 372 19.41 -18.64 25.40
CA THR A 372 19.58 -17.53 26.35
C THR A 372 20.95 -17.60 27.01
N HIS A 373 21.67 -16.48 27.02
CA HIS A 373 22.94 -16.36 27.73
C HIS A 373 22.73 -16.14 29.25
N GLU A 374 23.59 -16.69 30.11
CA GLU A 374 23.44 -16.57 31.58
C GLU A 374 23.52 -15.10 32.04
N ASP A 375 24.43 -14.32 31.45
CA ASP A 375 24.54 -12.88 31.63
C ASP A 375 23.60 -12.05 30.70
N GLY A 376 22.55 -12.65 30.13
CA GLY A 376 21.62 -11.95 29.24
C GLY A 376 20.28 -11.65 29.90
N ALA A 377 19.71 -10.48 29.61
CA ALA A 377 18.34 -10.10 29.97
C ALA A 377 17.43 -9.91 28.74
N TYR A 378 18.00 -9.62 27.57
CA TYR A 378 17.25 -9.40 26.32
C TYR A 378 17.87 -10.12 25.13
N LEU A 379 17.01 -10.59 24.21
CA LEU A 379 17.41 -10.91 22.83
C LEU A 379 17.13 -9.69 21.97
N PHE A 380 18.05 -9.37 21.07
CA PHE A 380 17.83 -8.47 19.93
C PHE A 380 18.04 -9.23 18.62
N TRP A 381 17.21 -8.93 17.63
CA TRP A 381 17.36 -9.43 16.26
C TRP A 381 17.26 -8.28 15.25
N GLU A 382 17.99 -8.40 14.15
CA GLU A 382 17.89 -7.58 12.95
C GLU A 382 17.89 -8.52 11.74
N PHE A 383 17.03 -8.33 10.74
CA PHE A 383 17.07 -9.11 9.48
C PHE A 383 16.59 -8.32 8.27
N ALA A 384 17.07 -8.72 7.09
CA ALA A 384 16.69 -8.20 5.78
C ALA A 384 16.72 -9.32 4.73
N THR A 385 15.93 -9.19 3.67
CA THR A 385 15.88 -10.12 2.54
C THR A 385 16.24 -9.43 1.23
N ASP A 386 16.59 -10.21 0.21
CA ASP A 386 17.23 -9.61 -0.95
C ASP A 386 16.30 -8.84 -1.90
N HIS A 387 15.22 -9.47 -2.38
CA HIS A 387 14.35 -8.92 -3.44
C HIS A 387 12.85 -9.10 -3.16
N TYR A 388 12.50 -9.81 -2.09
CA TYR A 388 11.13 -10.23 -1.80
C TYR A 388 10.93 -10.34 -0.28
N ASP A 389 9.67 -10.31 0.14
CA ASP A 389 9.25 -10.54 1.50
C ASP A 389 9.60 -11.96 2.02
N ILE A 390 9.55 -12.15 3.34
CA ILE A 390 9.60 -13.46 3.98
C ILE A 390 8.67 -13.49 5.19
N GLY A 391 8.11 -14.66 5.53
CA GLY A 391 7.44 -14.85 6.80
C GLY A 391 8.46 -14.83 7.94
N PHE A 392 8.19 -14.05 8.99
CA PHE A 392 9.00 -14.03 10.20
C PHE A 392 8.15 -14.17 11.44
N GLY A 393 8.55 -15.07 12.34
CA GLY A 393 8.04 -15.17 13.70
C GLY A 393 9.12 -15.63 14.67
N LEU A 394 8.85 -15.45 15.96
CA LEU A 394 9.76 -15.74 17.07
C LEU A 394 9.01 -16.59 18.10
N HIS A 395 9.59 -17.72 18.48
CA HIS A 395 9.06 -18.56 19.55
C HIS A 395 10.13 -18.75 20.63
N PHE A 396 9.71 -19.15 21.83
CA PHE A 396 10.59 -19.48 22.95
C PHE A 396 10.34 -20.92 23.39
N GLU A 397 11.35 -21.77 23.24
CA GLU A 397 11.38 -23.16 23.69
C GLU A 397 11.91 -23.21 25.12
N TRP A 398 11.03 -23.59 26.05
CA TRP A 398 11.40 -23.81 27.45
C TRP A 398 12.18 -25.13 27.59
N PRO A 399 13.19 -25.19 28.48
CA PRO A 399 13.89 -26.43 28.75
C PRO A 399 12.91 -27.44 29.36
N ASN A 400 12.88 -28.65 28.79
CA ASN A 400 12.06 -29.75 29.33
C ASN A 400 12.46 -29.99 30.80
N SER A 401 11.46 -29.95 31.69
CA SER A 401 11.65 -30.09 33.14
C SER A 401 11.89 -31.54 33.59
N ASP A 402 12.57 -32.35 32.77
CA ASP A 402 12.97 -33.71 33.06
C ASP A 402 14.47 -33.76 33.37
N GLY A 403 14.78 -33.57 34.65
CA GLY A 403 16.13 -33.75 35.16
C GLY A 403 16.55 -35.23 35.17
N MET A 404 17.06 -35.74 34.06
CA MET A 404 17.78 -37.02 34.05
C MET A 404 19.01 -37.01 33.13
N THR A 405 20.17 -37.29 33.72
CA THR A 405 21.47 -37.34 33.06
C THR A 405 21.72 -38.68 32.35
N ALA A 406 21.87 -38.69 31.03
CA ALA A 406 22.50 -39.76 30.25
C ALA A 406 23.05 -39.23 28.91
N ARG A 407 24.36 -38.96 28.80
CA ARG A 407 25.40 -39.87 28.25
C ARG A 407 25.47 -39.96 26.70
N THR A 408 26.31 -39.09 26.12
CA THR A 408 27.50 -39.47 25.30
C THR A 408 27.35 -40.43 24.10
N LEU A 409 27.26 -39.84 22.89
CA LEU A 409 27.88 -40.25 21.59
C LEU A 409 27.52 -41.63 20.94
N PRO A 410 27.87 -41.90 19.66
CA PRO A 410 28.31 -41.02 18.56
C PRO A 410 27.55 -41.19 17.21
N GLU A 411 27.82 -40.24 16.30
CA GLU A 411 28.03 -40.40 14.84
C GLU A 411 27.93 -41.80 14.20
N SER A 412 27.11 -41.94 13.14
CA SER A 412 27.29 -42.91 12.04
C SER A 412 26.45 -42.53 10.82
N ALA A 413 27.05 -42.59 9.63
CA ALA A 413 26.38 -42.38 8.35
C ALA A 413 26.18 -43.70 7.60
N SER A 414 25.09 -43.83 6.84
CA SER A 414 24.97 -44.81 5.74
C SER A 414 23.79 -44.50 4.81
N GLU A 415 23.99 -44.76 3.51
CA GLU A 415 23.02 -44.53 2.44
C GLU A 415 22.15 -45.77 2.13
N ASN A 416 21.11 -45.53 1.32
CA ASN A 416 20.56 -46.38 0.25
C ASN A 416 19.45 -47.44 0.50
N GLN A 417 18.36 -47.21 -0.26
CA GLN A 417 17.63 -48.14 -1.14
C GLN A 417 16.53 -49.11 -0.60
N GLN A 418 15.27 -48.64 -0.80
CA GLN A 418 14.34 -49.09 -1.87
C GLN A 418 13.28 -50.20 -1.61
N ALA A 419 12.12 -49.98 -2.24
CA ALA A 419 11.02 -50.90 -2.60
C ALA A 419 9.90 -51.22 -1.58
N GLY A 420 8.74 -50.55 -1.77
CA GLY A 420 7.56 -51.20 -2.36
C GLY A 420 6.54 -51.89 -1.45
N GLY A 421 5.31 -51.36 -1.42
CA GLY A 421 4.12 -52.02 -0.86
C GLY A 421 2.97 -51.01 -0.73
N ALA A 422 1.82 -51.30 -1.34
CA ALA A 422 0.62 -50.47 -1.28
C ALA A 422 -0.52 -51.23 -0.60
N GLU A 423 -1.35 -50.55 0.19
CA GLU A 423 -2.73 -50.94 0.49
C GLU A 423 -3.50 -49.74 1.10
N GLU A 424 -4.83 -49.77 1.02
CA GLU A 424 -5.72 -48.60 1.18
C GLU A 424 -6.37 -48.47 2.57
N GLU A 425 -6.93 -47.28 2.83
CA GLU A 425 -7.86 -46.84 3.89
C GLU A 425 -8.34 -47.83 4.98
N LYS A 426 -8.25 -47.41 6.27
CA LYS A 426 -9.44 -46.88 7.00
C LYS A 426 -9.17 -46.33 8.41
N ASP A 427 -10.02 -45.40 8.81
CA ASP A 427 -10.18 -44.93 10.20
C ASP A 427 -10.51 -46.07 11.18
N GLN A 428 -9.73 -46.18 12.26
CA GLN A 428 -10.28 -45.94 13.60
C GLN A 428 -9.22 -45.71 14.69
N SER A 429 -9.66 -45.00 15.71
CA SER A 429 -8.92 -44.58 16.90
C SER A 429 -8.27 -45.71 17.69
N GLU A 430 -7.00 -45.53 18.06
CA GLU A 430 -6.49 -46.00 19.36
C GLU A 430 -5.42 -45.04 19.89
N SER A 431 -5.39 -44.86 21.21
CA SER A 431 -4.56 -43.83 21.87
C SER A 431 -3.20 -44.34 22.32
N CYS A 432 -2.33 -43.39 22.68
CA CYS A 432 -1.07 -43.52 23.42
C CYS A 432 0.16 -44.07 22.67
N ASN A 433 1.15 -43.20 22.48
CA ASN A 433 2.28 -43.12 23.42
C ASN A 433 2.95 -41.73 23.34
N GLY A 434 3.49 -41.26 24.47
CA GLY A 434 3.83 -39.85 24.65
C GLY A 434 5.10 -39.41 23.93
N THR A 435 4.95 -38.61 22.89
CA THR A 435 5.99 -37.64 22.50
C THR A 435 5.82 -36.41 23.40
N SER A 436 6.84 -36.05 24.17
CA SER A 436 6.81 -34.81 24.95
C SER A 436 6.67 -33.63 23.98
N VAL A 437 5.51 -32.97 24.00
CA VAL A 437 5.32 -31.73 23.25
C VAL A 437 6.33 -30.73 23.83
N PRO A 438 7.30 -30.21 23.05
CA PRO A 438 8.22 -29.23 23.58
C PRO A 438 7.40 -28.01 24.00
N ASN A 439 7.62 -27.54 25.22
CA ASN A 439 6.93 -26.35 25.73
C ASN A 439 7.44 -25.14 24.94
N VAL A 440 6.75 -24.79 23.87
CA VAL A 440 7.09 -23.68 22.97
C VAL A 440 6.02 -22.61 23.09
N THR A 441 6.41 -21.42 23.54
CA THR A 441 5.54 -20.23 23.59
C THR A 441 5.76 -19.38 22.34
N GLU A 442 4.69 -18.93 21.69
CA GLU A 442 4.78 -17.91 20.64
C GLU A 442 5.11 -16.54 21.26
N VAL A 443 6.11 -15.86 20.73
CA VAL A 443 6.52 -14.50 21.16
C VAL A 443 6.13 -13.49 20.09
N VAL A 444 6.47 -13.77 18.83
CA VAL A 444 6.03 -13.02 17.64
C VAL A 444 5.35 -14.00 16.68
N PRO A 445 4.06 -13.86 16.36
CA PRO A 445 3.38 -14.67 15.37
C PRO A 445 4.03 -14.56 13.99
N ILE A 446 4.01 -15.66 13.24
CA ILE A 446 4.56 -15.69 11.87
C ILE A 446 3.67 -14.86 10.95
N TYR A 447 4.21 -13.75 10.47
CA TYR A 447 3.58 -12.93 9.42
C TYR A 447 4.61 -12.56 8.36
N ARG A 448 4.13 -12.36 7.12
CA ARG A 448 4.94 -11.85 6.00
C ARG A 448 5.45 -10.45 6.33
N ARG A 449 6.74 -10.20 6.09
CA ARG A 449 7.43 -8.93 6.34
C ARG A 449 8.16 -8.50 5.08
N ASP A 450 8.01 -7.23 4.72
CA ASP A 450 8.66 -6.62 3.54
C ASP A 450 10.12 -6.25 3.84
N SER A 451 10.86 -7.22 4.38
CA SER A 451 12.26 -7.08 4.80
C SER A 451 13.25 -6.86 3.66
N HIS A 452 12.75 -6.74 2.43
CA HIS A 452 13.49 -6.36 1.23
C HIS A 452 13.47 -4.85 0.98
N GLU A 453 12.58 -4.11 1.64
CA GLU A 453 12.49 -2.65 1.61
C GLU A 453 13.22 -2.04 2.81
N GLU A 454 12.95 -2.52 4.03
CA GLU A 454 13.56 -2.07 5.28
C GLU A 454 14.17 -3.22 6.09
N VAL A 455 15.14 -2.91 6.97
CA VAL A 455 15.64 -3.88 7.96
C VAL A 455 14.59 -4.02 9.06
N TYR A 456 14.07 -5.22 9.27
CA TYR A 456 13.20 -5.52 10.41
C TYR A 456 14.06 -5.82 11.64
N ALA A 457 13.70 -5.22 12.77
CA ALA A 457 14.40 -5.40 14.02
C ALA A 457 13.42 -5.55 15.19
N GLY A 458 13.91 -6.11 16.28
CA GLY A 458 13.13 -6.22 17.50
C GLY A 458 13.93 -6.67 18.70
N SER A 459 13.27 -6.66 19.85
CA SER A 459 13.82 -7.20 21.09
C SER A 459 12.76 -7.84 21.97
N HIS A 460 13.19 -8.76 22.82
CA HIS A 460 12.34 -9.43 23.80
C HIS A 460 13.12 -9.71 25.08
N HIS A 461 12.53 -9.36 26.23
CA HIS A 461 13.09 -9.68 27.54
C HIS A 461 13.03 -11.20 27.75
N TYR A 462 14.09 -11.79 28.28
CA TYR A 462 14.14 -13.22 28.58
C TYR A 462 13.01 -13.62 29.54
N PRO A 463 12.09 -14.50 29.14
CA PRO A 463 11.03 -14.95 30.05
C PRO A 463 11.58 -15.96 31.07
N GLY A 464 12.70 -16.62 30.74
CA GLY A 464 13.49 -17.49 31.61
C GLY A 464 14.71 -18.01 30.85
N GLN A 465 15.36 -19.06 31.35
CA GLN A 465 16.37 -19.80 30.60
C GLN A 465 15.69 -20.68 29.55
N GLY A 466 16.20 -20.71 28.32
CA GLY A 466 15.62 -21.49 27.21
C GLY A 466 16.26 -21.18 25.86
N VAL A 467 15.53 -21.44 24.76
CA VAL A 467 16.03 -21.26 23.39
C VAL A 467 15.01 -20.51 22.54
N TYR A 468 15.43 -19.38 21.97
CA TYR A 468 14.63 -18.68 20.96
C TYR A 468 14.69 -19.39 19.62
N LEU A 469 13.55 -19.44 18.92
CA LEU A 469 13.38 -20.02 17.60
C LEU A 469 12.97 -18.89 16.64
N LEU A 470 13.94 -18.32 15.92
CA LEU A 470 13.67 -17.38 14.84
C LEU A 470 13.25 -18.19 13.61
N ARG A 471 11.99 -18.08 13.20
CA ARG A 471 11.44 -18.82 12.05
C ARG A 471 11.36 -17.91 10.84
N PHE A 472 12.12 -18.26 9.81
CA PHE A 472 12.07 -17.68 8.47
C PHE A 472 11.25 -18.60 7.57
N ASP A 473 10.01 -18.21 7.34
CA ASP A 473 9.00 -19.00 6.64
C ASP A 473 8.90 -18.56 5.17
N ASN A 474 9.21 -19.48 4.26
CA ASN A 474 9.06 -19.33 2.81
C ASN A 474 8.12 -20.39 2.22
N SER A 475 7.28 -21.01 3.06
CA SER A 475 6.34 -22.09 2.68
C SER A 475 5.38 -21.69 1.57
N TYR A 476 4.96 -20.42 1.56
CA TYR A 476 4.06 -19.85 0.56
C TYR A 476 4.71 -19.59 -0.81
N SER A 477 6.04 -19.68 -0.94
CA SER A 477 6.72 -19.33 -2.19
C SER A 477 7.01 -20.55 -3.06
N LEU A 478 6.21 -20.71 -4.12
CA LEU A 478 6.32 -21.82 -5.08
C LEU A 478 7.58 -21.77 -5.96
N TRP A 479 8.12 -20.57 -6.22
CA TRP A 479 9.10 -20.34 -7.28
C TRP A 479 10.38 -19.61 -6.85
N ARG A 480 10.43 -19.03 -5.65
CA ARG A 480 11.53 -18.12 -5.23
C ARG A 480 12.11 -18.53 -3.87
N SER A 481 13.36 -18.98 -3.85
CA SER A 481 14.18 -18.98 -2.64
C SER A 481 14.43 -17.55 -2.17
N LYS A 482 14.73 -17.36 -0.88
CA LYS A 482 15.05 -16.07 -0.26
C LYS A 482 16.44 -16.13 0.34
N VAL A 483 17.28 -15.13 0.04
CA VAL A 483 18.51 -14.87 0.82
C VAL A 483 18.12 -13.95 1.96
N VAL A 484 18.41 -14.36 3.19
CA VAL A 484 18.15 -13.63 4.43
C VAL A 484 19.50 -13.27 5.05
N TYR A 485 19.71 -11.98 5.24
CA TYR A 485 20.78 -11.40 6.03
C TYR A 485 20.23 -11.20 7.43
N TYR A 486 20.86 -11.75 8.46
CA TYR A 486 20.34 -11.64 9.83
C TYR A 486 21.45 -11.45 10.84
N ARG A 487 21.07 -10.90 11.99
CA ARG A 487 21.95 -10.68 13.13
C ARG A 487 21.18 -10.91 14.42
N VAL A 488 21.80 -11.59 15.37
CA VAL A 488 21.28 -11.73 16.73
C VAL A 488 22.35 -11.35 17.74
N TYR A 489 21.94 -10.73 18.85
CA TYR A 489 22.81 -10.41 19.97
C TYR A 489 21.98 -10.30 21.26
N TYR A 490 22.64 -10.33 22.41
CA TYR A 490 22.01 -10.16 23.72
C TYR A 490 22.58 -8.94 24.45
N THR A 491 21.82 -8.42 25.41
CA THR A 491 22.28 -7.39 26.34
C THR A 491 22.03 -7.81 27.78
N ARG A 492 22.80 -7.20 28.70
CA ARG A 492 22.51 -7.20 30.14
C ARG A 492 21.36 -6.25 30.47
#